data_AF-A0A662W6Y9-F1
#
_entry.id   AF-A0A662W6Y9-F1
#
_cell.length_a   1.000
_cell.length_b   1.000
_cell.length_c   1.000
_cell.angle_alpha   90.00
_cell.angle_beta   90.00
_cell.angle_gamma   90.00
#
_symmetry.space_group_name_H-M   'P 1'
#
loop_
_entity.id
_entity.type
_entity.pdbx_description
1 polymer ?
#
loop_
_entity_poly.entity_id
_entity_poly.type
_entity_poly.pdbx_seq_one_letter_code
_entity_poly.pdbx_strand_id
1 'polypeptide(L)'
;MEEKILEIFLRVRESFSDVKDRVSLLKPCFELHAFSPGWAMKLEEFEKILGFKPELIYRSKEEVYGISVIYKIDDDVTTGIIAHEFAEVVAREKGIFDHKEIDRICVERGFGEQLLTALQSDFLPGLVERSFIDGEELRERIRQLRELLKIEKLRK
;
A
#
# COMPACT_ATOMS: atom_id res chain seq x y z
N MET A 1 -5.39 -8.54 16.35
CA MET A 1 -5.31 -7.46 15.34
C MET A 1 -3.95 -7.48 14.67
N GLU A 2 -2.86 -7.35 15.44
CA GLU A 2 -1.48 -7.44 14.92
C GLU A 2 -1.18 -8.77 14.20
N GLU A 3 -1.65 -9.90 14.72
CA GLU A 3 -1.47 -11.20 14.06
C GLU A 3 -2.15 -11.27 12.68
N LYS A 4 -3.36 -10.69 12.54
CA LYS A 4 -4.10 -10.68 11.28
C LYS A 4 -3.44 -9.79 10.22
N ILE A 5 -3.05 -8.56 10.61
CA ILE A 5 -2.34 -7.68 9.69
C ILE A 5 -0.99 -8.28 9.29
N LEU A 6 -0.30 -8.95 10.22
CA LEU A 6 0.93 -9.67 9.92
C LEU A 6 0.71 -10.79 8.90
N GLU A 7 -0.35 -11.59 9.07
CA GLU A 7 -0.71 -12.66 8.12
C GLU A 7 -0.95 -12.10 6.72
N ILE A 8 -1.76 -11.05 6.59
CA ILE A 8 -2.03 -10.39 5.30
C ILE A 8 -0.73 -9.83 4.72
N PHE A 9 0.06 -9.15 5.53
CA PHE A 9 1.34 -8.57 5.11
C PHE A 9 2.29 -9.63 4.55
N LEU A 10 2.47 -10.74 5.26
CA LEU A 10 3.34 -11.83 4.82
C LEU A 10 2.83 -12.48 3.53
N ARG A 11 1.52 -12.64 3.38
CA ARG A 11 0.90 -13.13 2.14
C ARG A 11 1.17 -12.21 0.96
N VAL A 12 0.93 -10.90 1.13
CA VAL A 12 1.17 -9.91 0.07
C VAL A 12 2.65 -9.86 -0.28
N ARG A 13 3.53 -9.82 0.74
CA ARG A 13 4.98 -9.76 0.61
C ARG A 13 5.54 -10.81 -0.36
N GLU A 14 5.02 -12.03 -0.38
CA GLU A 14 5.53 -13.09 -1.26
C GLU A 14 5.31 -12.81 -2.75
N SER A 15 4.30 -12.01 -3.12
CA SER A 15 4.08 -11.57 -4.50
C SER A 15 5.02 -10.44 -4.94
N PHE A 16 5.82 -9.86 -4.02
CA PHE A 16 6.75 -8.75 -4.25
C PHE A 16 8.20 -9.18 -4.01
N SER A 17 8.63 -10.26 -4.66
CA SER A 17 9.94 -10.91 -4.44
C SER A 17 11.16 -9.99 -4.63
N ASP A 18 11.02 -8.96 -5.46
CA ASP A 18 12.03 -7.95 -5.77
C ASP A 18 12.33 -7.01 -4.59
N VAL A 19 11.38 -6.83 -3.65
CA VAL A 19 11.55 -5.93 -2.50
C VAL A 19 11.27 -6.61 -1.16
N LYS A 20 10.82 -7.87 -1.14
CA LYS A 20 10.35 -8.55 0.07
C LYS A 20 11.34 -8.59 1.24
N ASP A 21 12.64 -8.65 0.97
CA ASP A 21 13.66 -8.71 2.03
C ASP A 21 14.04 -7.33 2.57
N ARG A 22 13.53 -6.27 1.95
CA ARG A 22 13.78 -4.85 2.29
C ARG A 22 12.67 -4.21 3.09
N VAL A 23 11.45 -4.74 3.04
CA VAL A 23 10.25 -4.11 3.61
C VAL A 23 9.83 -4.72 4.94
N SER A 24 9.86 -3.92 6.01
CA SER A 24 9.35 -4.25 7.35
C SER A 24 7.89 -3.81 7.52
N LEU A 25 7.14 -4.45 8.44
CA LEU A 25 5.82 -3.99 8.85
C LEU A 25 5.95 -3.19 10.14
N LEU A 26 5.54 -1.93 10.09
CA LEU A 26 5.54 -1.02 11.23
C LEU A 26 4.24 -1.17 12.02
N LYS A 27 4.29 -0.87 13.32
CA LYS A 27 3.06 -0.58 14.05
C LYS A 27 2.38 0.67 13.48
N PRO A 28 1.04 0.69 13.39
CA PRO A 28 0.31 1.87 12.93
C PRO A 28 0.66 3.11 13.75
N CYS A 29 1.11 4.17 13.08
CA CYS A 29 1.41 5.47 13.67
C CYS A 29 0.34 6.48 13.24
N PHE A 30 -0.49 6.94 14.18
CA PHE A 30 -1.65 7.78 13.88
C PHE A 30 -1.28 9.10 13.19
N GLU A 31 -0.10 9.63 13.50
CA GLU A 31 0.47 10.84 12.93
C GLU A 31 0.68 10.73 11.41
N LEU A 32 1.13 9.55 10.93
CA LEU A 32 1.23 9.28 9.49
C LEU A 32 -0.15 9.13 8.87
N HIS A 33 -1.05 8.46 9.59
CA HIS A 33 -2.35 8.07 9.06
C HIS A 33 -3.41 9.18 9.03
N ALA A 34 -3.04 10.39 9.43
CA ALA A 34 -3.86 11.59 9.25
C ALA A 34 -4.09 11.97 7.78
N PHE A 35 -3.36 11.36 6.83
CA PHE A 35 -3.43 11.69 5.40
C PHE A 35 -3.53 10.49 4.47
N SER A 36 -3.33 9.26 4.94
CA SER A 36 -3.43 8.05 4.10
C SER A 36 -3.65 6.78 4.95
N PRO A 37 -4.46 5.81 4.48
CA PRO A 37 -4.65 4.54 5.19
C PRO A 37 -3.41 3.63 5.18
N GLY A 38 -2.46 3.89 4.28
CA GLY A 38 -1.19 3.18 4.15
C GLY A 38 -0.03 4.14 3.87
N TRP A 39 1.17 3.76 4.32
CA TRP A 39 2.39 4.50 4.06
C TRP A 39 3.58 3.57 3.85
N ALA A 40 4.25 3.72 2.71
CA ALA A 40 5.59 3.22 2.44
C ALA A 40 6.62 4.34 2.56
N MET A 41 7.66 4.13 3.36
CA MET A 41 8.78 5.07 3.47
C MET A 41 10.07 4.36 3.90
N LYS A 42 11.22 5.01 3.72
CA LYS A 42 12.46 4.49 4.30
C LYS A 42 12.42 4.63 5.82
N LEU A 43 13.00 3.68 6.54
CA LEU A 43 13.07 3.76 8.01
C LEU A 43 13.83 5.02 8.48
N GLU A 44 14.85 5.45 7.72
CA GLU A 44 15.56 6.69 7.98
C GLU A 44 14.70 7.95 7.80
N GLU A 45 13.72 7.93 6.89
CA GLU A 45 12.79 9.05 6.66
C GLU A 45 11.79 9.14 7.81
N PHE A 46 11.29 7.99 8.27
CA PHE A 46 10.44 7.89 9.44
C PHE A 46 11.11 8.56 10.67
N GLU A 47 12.34 8.17 10.98
CA GLU A 47 13.08 8.70 12.13
C GLU A 47 13.32 10.22 12.01
N LYS A 48 13.61 10.72 10.80
CA LYS A 48 13.80 12.16 10.54
C LYS A 48 12.52 12.97 10.75
N ILE A 49 11.36 12.43 10.35
CA ILE A 49 10.07 13.13 10.41
C ILE A 49 9.50 13.12 11.83
N LEU A 50 9.55 11.96 12.50
CA LEU A 50 8.86 11.74 13.76
C LEU A 50 9.78 11.88 14.99
N GLY A 51 11.10 11.85 14.80
CA GLY A 51 12.08 12.03 15.88
C GLY A 51 12.26 10.81 16.78
N PHE A 52 11.68 9.66 16.41
CA PHE A 52 11.83 8.39 17.13
C PHE A 52 11.89 7.21 16.16
N LYS A 53 12.39 6.06 16.65
CA LYS A 53 12.48 4.82 15.87
C LYS A 53 11.13 4.15 15.72
N PRO A 54 10.78 3.61 14.55
CA PRO A 54 9.53 2.91 14.38
C PRO A 54 9.50 1.61 15.21
N GLU A 55 8.34 1.33 15.81
CA GLU A 55 8.07 -0.01 16.35
C GLU A 55 7.71 -0.97 15.22
N LEU A 56 8.29 -2.17 15.23
CA LEU A 56 8.09 -3.16 14.18
C LEU A 56 7.17 -4.29 14.65
N ILE A 57 6.17 -4.62 13.83
CA ILE A 57 5.41 -5.87 13.95
C ILE A 57 6.18 -7.00 13.26
N TYR A 58 6.78 -6.70 12.10
CA TYR A 58 7.66 -7.62 11.37
C TYR A 58 8.93 -6.91 10.93
N ARG A 59 10.05 -7.62 11.07
CA ARG A 59 11.40 -7.16 10.73
C ARG A 59 11.88 -7.87 9.47
N SER A 60 12.16 -7.10 8.43
CA SER A 60 12.80 -7.60 7.20
C SER A 60 14.30 -7.82 7.41
N LYS A 61 14.97 -8.50 6.46
CA LYS A 61 16.40 -8.80 6.59
C LYS A 61 17.28 -7.57 6.39
N GLU A 62 16.88 -6.69 5.48
CA GLU A 62 17.68 -5.52 5.07
C GLU A 62 17.20 -4.22 5.71
N GLU A 63 15.99 -4.18 6.30
CA GLU A 63 15.45 -3.04 7.07
C GLU A 63 15.54 -1.69 6.35
N VAL A 64 15.28 -1.66 5.04
CA VAL A 64 15.36 -0.42 4.24
C VAL A 64 14.07 0.38 4.34
N TYR A 65 12.94 -0.29 4.09
CA TYR A 65 11.62 0.33 4.03
C TYR A 65 10.74 -0.16 5.16
N GLY A 66 9.80 0.69 5.58
CA GLY A 66 8.71 0.35 6.47
C GLY A 66 7.37 0.62 5.81
N ILE A 67 6.44 -0.32 5.96
CA ILE A 67 5.04 -0.13 5.63
C ILE A 67 4.24 0.01 6.92
N SER A 68 3.45 1.08 7.05
CA SER A 68 2.46 1.27 8.10
C SER A 68 1.07 1.28 7.48
N VAL A 69 0.12 0.49 8.01
CA VAL A 69 -1.26 0.41 7.48
C VAL A 69 -2.26 0.37 8.63
N ILE A 70 -3.36 1.11 8.50
CA ILE A 70 -4.50 0.99 9.43
C ILE A 70 -5.31 -0.26 9.07
N TYR A 71 -5.23 -1.30 9.90
CA TYR A 71 -6.10 -2.46 9.76
C TYR A 71 -7.51 -2.15 10.26
N LYS A 72 -8.51 -2.35 9.39
CA LYS A 72 -9.93 -2.36 9.76
C LYS A 72 -10.55 -3.59 9.14
N ILE A 73 -10.98 -4.54 9.99
CA ILE A 73 -11.79 -5.79 9.84
C ILE A 73 -12.03 -6.39 8.43
N ASP A 74 -12.15 -5.59 7.39
CA ASP A 74 -12.11 -5.97 5.97
C ASP A 74 -10.67 -6.30 5.51
N ASP A 75 -10.45 -7.60 5.32
CA ASP A 75 -9.16 -8.15 4.91
C ASP A 75 -8.84 -7.86 3.43
N ASP A 76 -9.84 -7.71 2.56
CA ASP A 76 -9.61 -7.44 1.13
C ASP A 76 -9.15 -6.01 0.92
N VAL A 77 -9.76 -5.04 1.63
CA VAL A 77 -9.27 -3.66 1.57
C VAL A 77 -7.88 -3.54 2.18
N THR A 78 -7.65 -4.15 3.35
CA THR A 78 -6.32 -4.12 3.97
C THR A 78 -5.27 -4.76 3.06
N THR A 79 -5.62 -5.86 2.38
CA THR A 79 -4.75 -6.49 1.37
C THR A 79 -4.44 -5.52 0.23
N GLY A 80 -5.44 -4.80 -0.27
CA GLY A 80 -5.26 -3.82 -1.35
C GLY A 80 -4.34 -2.67 -0.96
N ILE A 81 -4.49 -2.14 0.25
CA ILE A 81 -3.62 -1.07 0.77
C ILE A 81 -2.19 -1.59 0.92
N ILE A 82 -1.98 -2.74 1.56
CA ILE A 82 -0.62 -3.29 1.73
C ILE A 82 0.03 -3.56 0.36
N ALA A 83 -0.72 -4.09 -0.61
CA ALA A 83 -0.22 -4.34 -1.95
C ALA A 83 0.14 -3.05 -2.69
N HIS A 84 -0.65 -1.98 -2.53
CA HIS A 84 -0.31 -0.66 -3.03
C HIS A 84 1.01 -0.14 -2.43
N GLU A 85 1.18 -0.23 -1.12
CA GLU A 85 2.42 0.22 -0.46
C GLU A 85 3.65 -0.57 -0.92
N PHE A 86 3.52 -1.88 -1.15
CA PHE A 86 4.59 -2.68 -1.76
C PHE A 86 4.88 -2.25 -3.21
N ALA A 87 3.84 -1.99 -4.01
CA ALA A 87 3.98 -1.51 -5.38
C ALA A 87 4.66 -0.12 -5.42
N GLU A 88 4.36 0.74 -4.45
CA GLU A 88 5.02 2.03 -4.30
C GLU A 88 6.51 1.87 -3.99
N VAL A 89 6.91 0.95 -3.12
CA VAL A 89 8.34 0.65 -2.88
C VAL A 89 9.02 0.22 -4.19
N VAL A 90 8.39 -0.67 -4.97
CA VAL A 90 8.93 -1.10 -6.28
C VAL A 90 9.07 0.05 -7.26
N ALA A 91 8.09 0.95 -7.30
CA ALA A 91 8.12 2.14 -8.16
C ALA A 91 9.22 3.12 -7.72
N ARG A 92 9.34 3.37 -6.41
CA ARG A 92 10.37 4.26 -5.83
C ARG A 92 11.79 3.78 -6.12
N GLU A 93 12.05 2.48 -6.07
CA GLU A 93 13.33 1.88 -6.47
C GLU A 93 13.72 2.18 -7.93
N LYS A 94 12.73 2.54 -8.77
CA LYS A 94 12.92 2.94 -10.17
C LYS A 94 12.81 4.47 -10.37
N GLY A 95 12.67 5.24 -9.29
CA GLY A 95 12.45 6.69 -9.35
C GLY A 95 11.07 7.09 -9.88
N ILE A 96 10.08 6.20 -9.79
CA ILE A 96 8.70 6.42 -10.27
C ILE A 96 7.80 6.78 -9.08
N PHE A 97 7.03 7.86 -9.23
CA PHE A 97 6.08 8.36 -8.23
C PHE A 97 4.65 8.51 -8.79
N ASP A 98 4.43 8.05 -10.03
CA ASP A 98 3.14 8.13 -10.70
C ASP A 98 2.19 7.02 -10.20
N HIS A 99 1.00 7.42 -9.75
CA HIS A 99 0.02 6.49 -9.20
C HIS A 99 -0.49 5.46 -10.22
N LYS A 100 -0.51 5.78 -11.51
CA LYS A 100 -1.00 4.82 -12.53
C LYS A 100 -0.04 3.68 -12.70
N GLU A 101 1.27 3.96 -12.69
CA GLU A 101 2.28 2.92 -12.76
C GLU A 101 2.31 2.08 -11.47
N ILE A 102 2.09 2.69 -10.30
CA ILE A 102 1.94 1.97 -9.03
C ILE A 102 0.73 1.02 -9.07
N ASP A 103 -0.43 1.52 -9.52
CA ASP A 103 -1.65 0.73 -9.68
C ASP A 103 -1.43 -0.44 -10.64
N ARG A 104 -0.73 -0.20 -11.74
CA ARG A 104 -0.37 -1.22 -12.72
C ARG A 104 0.52 -2.30 -12.10
N ILE A 105 1.55 -1.95 -11.34
CA ILE A 105 2.39 -2.93 -10.63
C ILE A 105 1.51 -3.78 -9.71
N CYS A 106 0.58 -3.17 -8.98
CA CYS A 106 -0.34 -3.89 -8.10
C CYS A 106 -1.23 -4.91 -8.85
N VAL A 107 -1.74 -4.54 -10.03
CA VAL A 107 -2.49 -5.44 -10.93
C VAL A 107 -1.61 -6.60 -11.42
N GLU A 108 -0.39 -6.30 -11.90
CA GLU A 108 0.56 -7.30 -12.39
C GLU A 108 0.98 -8.29 -11.28
N ARG A 109 0.96 -7.87 -10.01
CA ARG A 109 1.18 -8.75 -8.84
C ARG A 109 -0.07 -9.49 -8.35
N GLY A 110 -1.22 -9.29 -9.00
CA GLY A 110 -2.45 -10.02 -8.74
C GLY A 110 -3.37 -9.43 -7.68
N PHE A 111 -3.17 -8.17 -7.27
CA PHE A 111 -3.97 -7.51 -6.22
C PHE A 111 -4.90 -6.41 -6.75
N GLY A 112 -5.12 -6.34 -8.06
CA GLY A 112 -5.90 -5.26 -8.66
C GLY A 112 -7.36 -5.19 -8.16
N GLU A 113 -8.01 -6.31 -7.88
CA GLU A 113 -9.39 -6.32 -7.35
C GLU A 113 -9.44 -5.84 -5.88
N GLN A 114 -8.46 -6.23 -5.06
CA GLN A 114 -8.32 -5.74 -3.68
C GLN A 114 -8.01 -4.25 -3.65
N LEU A 115 -7.12 -3.78 -4.53
CA LEU A 115 -6.84 -2.36 -4.70
C LEU A 115 -8.09 -1.60 -5.16
N LEU A 116 -8.86 -2.14 -6.10
CA LEU A 116 -10.10 -1.53 -6.56
C LEU A 116 -11.11 -1.41 -5.41
N THR A 117 -11.23 -2.44 -4.60
CA THR A 117 -12.08 -2.46 -3.40
C THR A 117 -11.59 -1.40 -2.41
N ALA A 118 -10.28 -1.29 -2.20
CA ALA A 118 -9.68 -0.28 -1.34
C ALA A 118 -9.97 1.15 -1.79
N LEU A 119 -9.83 1.46 -3.08
CA LEU A 119 -10.12 2.78 -3.65
C LEU A 119 -11.61 3.14 -3.64
N GLN A 120 -12.49 2.14 -3.69
CA GLN A 120 -13.95 2.33 -3.62
C GLN A 120 -14.48 2.39 -2.20
N SER A 121 -13.71 1.90 -1.23
CA SER A 121 -14.11 1.86 0.16
C SER A 121 -13.94 3.24 0.80
N ASP A 122 -15.00 3.74 1.42
CA ASP A 122 -15.00 4.95 2.25
C ASP A 122 -14.23 4.69 3.57
N PHE A 123 -12.93 4.41 3.46
CA PHE A 123 -12.13 3.86 4.56
C PHE A 123 -12.12 4.78 5.79
N LEU A 124 -12.37 6.07 5.58
CA LEU A 124 -12.71 7.12 6.54
C LEU A 124 -13.40 8.26 5.74
N PRO A 125 -14.66 8.67 6.03
CA PRO A 125 -15.30 9.78 5.34
C PRO A 125 -14.40 11.02 5.39
N GLY A 126 -13.93 11.49 4.23
CA GLY A 126 -13.09 12.69 4.11
C GLY A 126 -11.57 12.52 4.26
N LEU A 127 -11.03 11.29 4.40
CA LEU A 127 -9.57 11.05 4.43
C LEU A 127 -9.05 10.45 3.13
N VAL A 128 -9.80 9.54 2.50
CA VAL A 128 -9.53 9.08 1.12
C VAL A 128 -9.59 10.27 0.14
N GLU A 129 -10.53 11.20 0.33
CA GLU A 129 -10.60 12.48 -0.39
C GLU A 129 -9.43 13.43 -0.12
N ARG A 130 -8.65 13.22 0.95
CA ARG A 130 -7.48 14.05 1.30
C ARG A 130 -6.15 13.41 0.89
N SER A 131 -6.08 12.08 0.80
CA SER A 131 -4.93 11.35 0.25
C SER A 131 -4.87 11.48 -1.27
N PHE A 132 -6.03 11.40 -1.93
CA PHE A 132 -6.21 11.64 -3.36
C PHE A 132 -6.76 13.05 -3.49
N ILE A 133 -5.85 14.02 -3.51
CA ILE A 133 -6.11 15.46 -3.36
C ILE A 133 -7.08 16.02 -4.43
N ASP A 134 -7.49 15.22 -5.42
CA ASP A 134 -8.62 15.51 -6.27
C ASP A 134 -9.57 14.29 -6.39
N GLY A 135 -10.86 14.49 -6.09
CA GLY A 135 -11.88 13.47 -6.38
C GLY A 135 -11.92 13.10 -7.86
N GLU A 136 -11.44 13.97 -8.75
CA GLU A 136 -11.21 13.65 -10.16
C GLU A 136 -10.10 12.62 -10.37
N GLU A 137 -8.99 12.75 -9.66
CA GLU A 137 -7.87 11.80 -9.71
C GLU A 137 -8.29 10.41 -9.20
N LEU A 138 -9.02 10.34 -8.09
CA LEU A 138 -9.55 9.07 -7.57
C LEU A 138 -10.50 8.40 -8.57
N ARG A 139 -11.43 9.16 -9.17
CA ARG A 139 -12.34 8.64 -10.20
C ARG A 139 -11.58 8.11 -11.40
N GLU A 140 -10.54 8.82 -11.83
CA GLU A 140 -9.69 8.44 -12.96
C GLU A 140 -8.90 7.16 -12.66
N ARG A 141 -8.31 7.04 -11.46
CA ARG A 141 -7.65 5.81 -11.00
C ARG A 141 -8.61 4.62 -10.99
N ILE A 142 -9.80 4.79 -10.43
CA ILE A 142 -10.84 3.74 -10.43
C ILE A 142 -11.21 3.33 -11.85
N ARG A 143 -11.38 4.30 -12.77
CA ARG A 143 -11.70 4.03 -14.18
C ARG A 143 -10.59 3.22 -14.85
N GLN A 144 -9.34 3.66 -14.70
CA GLN A 144 -8.18 3.00 -15.29
C GLN A 144 -7.96 1.60 -14.73
N LEU A 145 -8.11 1.42 -13.42
CA LEU A 145 -7.95 0.12 -12.78
C LEU A 145 -8.98 -0.89 -13.30
N ARG A 146 -10.23 -0.45 -13.51
CA ARG A 146 -11.27 -1.29 -14.16
C ARG A 146 -10.91 -1.67 -15.59
N GLU A 147 -10.26 -0.79 -16.35
CA GLU A 147 -9.79 -1.08 -17.71
C GLU A 147 -8.63 -2.08 -17.68
N LEU A 148 -7.65 -1.89 -16.80
CA LEU A 148 -6.53 -2.82 -16.60
C LEU A 148 -7.02 -4.21 -16.23
N LEU A 149 -7.95 -4.33 -15.28
CA LEU A 149 -8.52 -5.60 -14.86
C LEU A 149 -9.27 -6.33 -15.98
N LYS A 150 -9.95 -5.60 -16.89
CA LYS A 150 -10.58 -6.19 -18.08
C LYS A 150 -9.53 -6.76 -19.03
N ILE A 151 -8.44 -6.03 -19.26
CA ILE A 151 -7.34 -6.48 -20.13
C ILE A 151 -6.66 -7.72 -19.53
N GLU A 152 -6.39 -7.71 -18.23
CA GLU A 152 -5.77 -8.82 -17.51
C GLU A 152 -6.62 -10.11 -17.60
N LYS A 153 -7.95 -9.98 -17.47
CA LYS A 153 -8.90 -11.10 -17.63
C LYS A 153 -8.94 -11.68 -19.05
N LEU A 154 -8.62 -10.89 -20.07
CA LEU A 154 -8.54 -11.37 -21.46
C LEU A 154 -7.21 -12.06 -21.79
N ARG A 155 -6.19 -11.91 -20.94
CA ARG A 155 -4.85 -12.50 -21.11
C ARG A 155 -4.69 -13.85 -20.42
N LYS A 156 -5.61 -14.22 -19.52
CA LYS A 156 -5.67 -15.51 -18.81
C LYS A 156 -6.63 -16.45 -19.53
#